data_AF-A0A9D2KMQ6-F1
#
_entry.id   AF-A0A9D2KMQ6-F1
#
_cell.length_a   1.000
_cell.length_b   1.000
_cell.length_c   1.000
_cell.angle_alpha   90.00
_cell.angle_beta   90.00
_cell.angle_gamma   90.00
#
_symmetry.space_group_name_H-M   'P 1'
#
loop_
_entity.id
_entity.type
_entity.pdbx_description
1 polymer ?
#
loop_
_entity_poly.entity_id
_entity_poly.type
_entity_poly.pdbx_seq_one_letter_code
_entity_poly.pdbx_strand_id
1 'polypeptide(L)'
;MIELGKVQTLKVLRIKSFGVYVGEETDSEESVLLPKKQVPEGTKIGDELSVFIYKDSEDRLIATTGVPRLQVGEVGVLEVKDVAKIGAFLDMGLEKDLLLPFKEQNHKVTMGEKCLVALYVDKSKRLAATMRVYSYMSNESPYHKDDWVSGTIYEINQNLGAFVAVDNKYYGLIPKREIYGEYHEGDWVEARVTKVRDDGKLDLSPRDKAYVQINDDAEKVMKVLDDFDGVLPFNDKVSPDVIKKEFSLSKNAFKRAVGHLLKEGKIRITDNAIERL
;
A
#
# COMPACT_ATOMS: atom_id res chain seq x y z
N MET A 1 19.48 25.47 -4.78
CA MET A 1 20.41 24.48 -5.37
C MET A 1 19.58 23.49 -6.17
N ILE A 2 20.03 23.10 -7.38
CA ILE A 2 19.32 22.11 -8.19
C ILE A 2 19.43 20.71 -7.55
N GLU A 3 18.30 20.08 -7.25
CA GLU A 3 18.20 18.83 -6.50
C GLU A 3 17.95 17.63 -7.42
N LEU A 4 18.89 16.68 -7.44
CA LEU A 4 18.74 15.44 -8.19
C LEU A 4 17.55 14.62 -7.65
N GLY A 5 16.67 14.22 -8.57
CA GLY A 5 15.52 13.35 -8.30
C GLY A 5 14.36 14.05 -7.61
N LYS A 6 14.25 15.37 -7.73
CA LYS A 6 13.11 16.18 -7.29
C LYS A 6 12.50 16.95 -8.46
N VAL A 7 11.19 17.16 -8.38
CA VAL A 7 10.47 18.12 -9.20
C VAL A 7 10.66 19.49 -8.56
N GLN A 8 11.09 20.45 -9.38
CA GLN A 8 11.35 21.81 -8.93
C GLN A 8 11.06 22.81 -10.04
N THR A 9 10.70 24.02 -9.65
CA THR A 9 10.48 25.12 -10.58
C THR A 9 11.79 25.81 -10.88
N LEU A 10 12.20 25.85 -12.15
CA LEU A 10 13.43 26.48 -12.62
C LEU A 10 13.14 27.48 -13.75
N LYS A 11 13.93 28.54 -13.83
CA LYS A 11 13.82 29.58 -14.85
C LYS A 11 14.59 29.21 -16.10
N VAL A 12 14.03 29.54 -17.27
CA VAL A 12 14.69 29.39 -18.56
C VAL A 12 15.74 30.49 -18.72
N LEU A 13 17.00 30.10 -18.73
CA LEU A 13 18.14 31.02 -18.78
C LEU A 13 18.61 31.24 -20.22
N ARG A 14 18.63 30.17 -21.01
CA ARG A 14 19.17 30.19 -22.38
C ARG A 14 18.38 29.25 -23.28
N ILE A 15 18.15 29.69 -24.52
CA ILE A 15 17.53 28.86 -25.56
C ILE A 15 18.58 28.50 -26.61
N LYS A 16 18.66 27.22 -26.97
CA LYS A 16 19.52 26.68 -28.03
C LYS A 16 18.68 25.86 -29.01
N SER A 17 19.26 25.51 -30.16
CA SER A 17 18.56 24.74 -31.20
C SER A 17 18.13 23.33 -30.75
N PHE A 18 18.78 22.77 -29.72
CA PHE A 18 18.57 21.42 -29.21
C PHE A 18 17.85 21.36 -27.85
N GLY A 19 17.48 22.50 -27.26
CA GLY A 19 16.79 22.55 -25.97
C GLY A 19 16.96 23.89 -25.26
N VAL A 20 16.52 23.95 -24.02
CA VAL A 20 16.68 25.13 -23.16
C VAL A 20 17.47 24.78 -21.91
N TYR A 21 18.25 25.72 -21.40
CA TYR A 21 18.92 25.57 -20.11
C TYR A 21 18.06 26.23 -19.03
N VAL A 22 17.76 25.46 -17.99
CA VAL A 22 16.98 25.90 -16.84
C VAL A 22 17.86 25.96 -15.58
N GLY A 23 17.60 26.92 -14.69
CA GLY A 23 18.33 27.10 -13.44
C GLY A 23 17.63 28.08 -12.51
N GLU A 24 18.19 28.32 -11.32
CA GLU A 24 17.56 29.16 -10.29
C GLU A 24 17.75 30.66 -10.56
N GLU A 25 18.93 31.04 -11.05
CA GLU A 25 19.32 32.43 -11.27
C GLU A 25 19.83 32.67 -12.69
N THR A 26 19.68 33.91 -13.16
CA THR A 26 19.95 34.35 -14.53
C THR A 26 21.40 34.14 -14.99
N ASP A 27 22.36 34.07 -14.05
CA ASP A 27 23.80 33.91 -14.29
C ASP A 27 24.42 32.67 -13.61
N SER A 28 23.59 31.69 -13.25
CA SER A 28 24.09 30.43 -12.68
C SER A 28 24.91 29.63 -13.71
N GLU A 29 26.17 29.30 -13.38
CA GLU A 29 26.93 28.25 -14.09
C GLU A 29 26.26 26.87 -13.91
N GLU A 30 25.52 26.68 -12.82
CA GLU A 30 24.73 25.50 -12.52
C GLU A 30 23.37 25.57 -13.24
N SER A 31 23.37 25.33 -14.55
CA SER A 31 22.15 25.18 -15.36
C SER A 31 22.05 23.77 -15.92
N VAL A 32 20.82 23.26 -16.04
CA VAL A 32 20.55 21.91 -16.54
C VAL A 32 19.82 21.99 -17.87
N LEU A 33 20.17 21.11 -18.81
CA LEU A 33 19.52 21.05 -20.12
C LEU A 33 18.14 20.38 -19.99
N LEU A 34 17.10 21.06 -20.48
CA LEU A 34 15.81 20.48 -20.85
C LEU A 34 15.80 20.24 -22.37
N PRO A 35 15.78 18.98 -22.84
CA PRO A 35 15.84 18.65 -24.27
C PRO A 35 14.66 19.24 -25.05
N LYS A 36 14.89 19.67 -26.30
CA LYS A 36 13.89 20.31 -27.16
C LYS A 36 12.54 19.58 -27.23
N LYS A 37 12.56 18.25 -27.23
CA LYS A 37 11.34 17.41 -27.29
C LYS A 37 10.40 17.62 -26.10
N GLN A 38 10.92 18.14 -24.99
CA GLN A 38 10.23 18.30 -23.72
C GLN A 38 10.00 19.78 -23.35
N VAL A 39 10.43 20.71 -24.22
CA VAL A 39 10.22 22.14 -24.04
C VAL A 39 8.80 22.49 -24.47
N PRO A 40 7.98 23.10 -23.59
CA PRO A 40 6.65 23.57 -23.96
C PRO A 40 6.67 24.54 -25.14
N GLU A 41 5.62 24.54 -25.96
CA GLU A 41 5.54 25.44 -27.10
C GLU A 41 5.46 26.91 -26.63
N GLY A 42 6.23 27.78 -27.29
CA GLY A 42 6.25 29.21 -26.98
C GLY A 42 7.09 29.62 -25.78
N THR A 43 7.84 28.70 -25.15
CA THR A 43 8.76 29.02 -24.04
C THR A 43 9.77 30.11 -24.42
N LYS A 44 9.93 31.09 -23.52
CA LYS A 44 10.85 32.24 -23.63
C LYS A 44 11.85 32.24 -22.48
N ILE A 45 12.91 33.05 -22.65
CA ILE A 45 13.86 33.32 -21.57
C ILE A 45 13.14 34.05 -20.44
N GLY A 46 13.37 33.61 -19.19
CA GLY A 46 12.72 34.13 -17.99
C GLY A 46 11.48 33.33 -17.55
N ASP A 47 10.93 32.47 -18.42
CA ASP A 47 9.79 31.62 -18.05
C ASP A 47 10.19 30.61 -16.98
N GLU A 48 9.24 30.28 -16.10
CA GLU A 48 9.42 29.25 -15.07
C GLU A 48 8.79 27.93 -15.51
N LEU A 49 9.57 26.85 -15.39
CA LEU A 49 9.17 25.50 -15.77
C LEU A 49 9.30 24.58 -14.56
N SER A 50 8.26 23.79 -14.30
CA SER A 50 8.32 22.67 -13.36
C SER A 50 8.99 21.49 -14.04
N VAL A 51 10.16 21.09 -13.54
CA VAL A 51 10.98 20.03 -14.13
C VAL A 51 11.48 19.06 -13.08
N PHE A 52 11.58 17.79 -13.46
CA PHE A 52 12.27 16.76 -12.70
C PHE A 52 13.73 16.66 -13.14
N ILE A 53 14.65 16.60 -12.17
CA ILE A 53 16.09 16.51 -12.45
C ILE A 53 16.56 15.08 -12.30
N TYR A 54 17.24 14.53 -13.31
CA TYR A 54 17.83 13.19 -13.28
C TYR A 54 19.15 13.15 -14.06
N LYS A 55 19.65 11.95 -14.37
CA LYS A 55 20.87 11.75 -15.16
C LYS A 55 20.63 11.06 -16.50
N ASP A 56 21.23 11.62 -17.54
CA ASP A 56 21.25 11.03 -18.88
C ASP A 56 22.18 9.80 -18.95
N SER A 57 22.36 9.20 -20.13
CA SER A 57 23.23 8.03 -20.33
C SER A 57 24.72 8.32 -20.15
N GLU A 58 25.11 9.60 -20.12
CA GLU A 58 26.49 10.07 -19.93
C GLU A 58 26.72 10.59 -18.49
N ASP A 59 25.82 10.25 -17.55
CA ASP A 59 25.85 10.69 -16.16
C ASP A 59 25.77 12.21 -15.93
N ARG A 60 25.33 12.96 -16.94
CA ARG A 60 25.11 14.42 -16.83
C ARG A 60 23.72 14.72 -16.28
N LEU A 61 23.61 15.78 -15.49
CA LEU A 61 22.31 16.29 -15.06
C LEU A 61 21.49 16.72 -16.27
N ILE A 62 20.23 16.29 -16.29
CA ILE A 62 19.27 16.58 -17.34
C ILE A 62 17.90 16.82 -16.70
N ALA A 63 17.14 17.73 -17.27
CA ALA A 63 15.81 18.10 -16.81
C ALA A 63 14.76 17.46 -17.71
N THR A 64 13.61 17.12 -17.14
CA THR A 64 12.43 16.69 -17.89
C THR A 64 11.15 17.33 -17.37
N THR A 65 10.23 17.64 -18.29
CA THR A 65 8.84 18.00 -17.95
C THR A 65 7.94 16.78 -17.78
N GLY A 66 8.48 15.57 -18.01
CA GLY A 66 7.82 14.32 -17.70
C GLY A 66 7.56 14.20 -16.19
N VAL A 67 6.40 13.65 -15.84
CA VAL A 67 5.99 13.48 -14.45
C VAL A 67 6.50 12.13 -13.95
N PRO A 68 7.47 12.11 -13.01
CA PRO A 68 7.93 10.86 -12.44
C PRO A 68 6.85 10.26 -11.54
N ARG A 69 6.83 8.93 -11.42
CA ARG A 69 5.96 8.25 -10.45
C ARG A 69 6.42 8.38 -9.01
N LEU A 70 7.72 8.66 -8.81
CA LEU A 70 8.35 8.83 -7.51
C LEU A 70 9.45 9.89 -7.58
N GLN A 71 9.64 10.62 -6.48
CA GLN A 71 10.78 11.48 -6.23
C GLN A 71 11.69 10.89 -5.16
N VAL A 72 12.91 11.40 -5.03
CA VAL A 72 13.87 10.95 -4.02
C VAL A 72 13.26 11.08 -2.63
N GLY A 73 13.32 10.00 -1.86
CA GLY A 73 12.75 9.93 -0.52
C GLY A 73 11.30 9.43 -0.48
N GLU A 74 10.61 9.34 -1.61
CA GLU A 74 9.23 8.83 -1.67
C GLU A 74 9.22 7.32 -1.86
N VAL A 75 8.14 6.70 -1.37
CA VAL A 75 7.84 5.28 -1.52
C VAL A 75 6.62 5.13 -2.41
N GLY A 76 6.61 4.10 -3.26
CA GLY A 76 5.44 3.74 -4.03
C GLY A 76 5.63 2.46 -4.81
N VAL A 77 4.56 2.04 -5.47
CA VAL A 77 4.52 0.77 -6.21
C VAL A 77 4.85 1.03 -7.68
N LEU A 78 5.94 0.42 -8.16
CA LEU A 78 6.35 0.48 -9.57
C LEU A 78 6.31 -0.90 -10.21
N GLU A 79 6.05 -0.93 -11.52
CA GLU A 79 6.00 -2.16 -12.31
C GLU A 79 7.38 -2.48 -12.89
N VAL A 80 7.81 -3.73 -12.84
CA VAL A 80 9.04 -4.21 -13.47
C VAL A 80 8.87 -4.28 -14.99
N LYS A 81 9.58 -3.42 -15.73
CA LYS A 81 9.62 -3.45 -17.20
C LYS A 81 10.57 -4.48 -17.76
N ASP A 82 11.72 -4.68 -17.11
CA ASP A 82 12.74 -5.61 -17.59
C ASP A 82 13.59 -6.15 -16.42
N VAL A 83 14.20 -7.31 -16.63
CA VAL A 83 15.14 -7.93 -15.69
C VAL A 83 16.47 -8.22 -16.40
N ALA A 84 17.53 -7.60 -15.91
CA ALA A 84 18.86 -7.66 -16.52
C ALA A 84 19.92 -8.19 -15.54
N LYS A 85 21.18 -8.25 -16.02
CA LYS A 85 22.33 -8.77 -15.25
C LYS A 85 22.69 -7.96 -14.00
N ILE A 86 22.20 -6.73 -13.88
CA ILE A 86 22.54 -5.82 -12.78
C ILE A 86 21.37 -5.58 -11.80
N GLY A 87 20.19 -6.13 -12.09
CA GLY A 87 18.96 -5.90 -11.34
C GLY A 87 17.74 -5.86 -12.25
N ALA A 88 16.66 -5.27 -11.76
CA ALA A 88 15.44 -5.03 -12.51
C ALA A 88 15.31 -3.54 -12.87
N PHE A 89 14.53 -3.24 -13.89
CA PHE A 89 14.22 -1.88 -14.32
C PHE A 89 12.72 -1.61 -14.12
N LEU A 90 12.41 -0.58 -13.35
CA LEU A 90 11.05 -0.25 -12.93
C LEU A 90 10.52 0.95 -13.72
N ASP A 91 9.26 0.86 -14.13
CA ASP A 91 8.54 1.96 -14.78
C ASP A 91 8.37 3.13 -13.81
N MET A 92 9.19 4.16 -13.96
CA MET A 92 9.08 5.40 -13.18
C MET A 92 8.33 6.51 -13.92
N GLY A 93 7.69 6.22 -15.06
CA GLY A 93 6.95 7.19 -15.86
C GLY A 93 7.82 8.15 -16.70
N LEU A 94 9.12 7.89 -16.80
CA LEU A 94 10.06 8.68 -17.60
C LEU A 94 10.61 7.87 -18.78
N GLU A 95 11.33 8.53 -19.70
CA GLU A 95 12.02 7.84 -20.81
C GLU A 95 13.06 6.80 -20.33
N LYS A 96 13.56 6.96 -19.10
CA LYS A 96 14.44 6.00 -18.45
C LYS A 96 13.71 5.31 -17.31
N ASP A 97 13.84 3.99 -17.28
CA ASP A 97 13.42 3.18 -16.16
C ASP A 97 14.38 3.29 -14.95
N LEU A 98 13.84 3.07 -13.76
CA LEU A 98 14.56 3.13 -12.50
C LEU A 98 15.21 1.78 -12.18
N LEU A 99 16.52 1.77 -12.00
CA LEU A 99 17.23 0.55 -11.62
C LEU A 99 16.87 0.12 -10.18
N LEU A 100 16.45 -1.12 -10.00
CA LEU A 100 16.36 -1.84 -8.73
C LEU A 100 17.48 -2.90 -8.65
N PRO A 101 18.63 -2.57 -8.04
CA PRO A 101 19.77 -3.48 -7.96
C PRO A 101 19.45 -4.74 -7.14
N PHE A 102 20.06 -5.88 -7.47
CA PHE A 102 19.83 -7.13 -6.73
C PHE A 102 20.08 -7.03 -5.22
N LYS A 103 21.02 -6.18 -4.78
CA LYS A 103 21.33 -5.97 -3.36
C LYS A 103 20.20 -5.26 -2.59
N GLU A 104 19.34 -4.55 -3.31
CA GLU A 104 18.23 -3.76 -2.78
C GLU A 104 16.88 -4.47 -2.93
N GLN A 105 16.88 -5.69 -3.47
CA GLN A 105 15.71 -6.57 -3.55
C GLN A 105 15.61 -7.44 -2.28
N ASN A 106 14.40 -7.66 -1.77
CA ASN A 106 14.14 -8.65 -0.72
C ASN A 106 13.83 -10.05 -1.29
N HIS A 107 13.44 -10.14 -2.56
CA HIS A 107 13.24 -11.39 -3.29
C HIS A 107 13.55 -11.20 -4.79
N LYS A 108 13.59 -12.31 -5.54
CA LYS A 108 13.84 -12.25 -6.99
C LYS A 108 12.58 -11.80 -7.71
N VAL A 109 12.61 -10.59 -8.25
CA VAL A 109 11.47 -10.01 -9.00
C VAL A 109 11.37 -10.56 -10.42
N THR A 110 10.16 -10.48 -10.99
CA THR A 110 9.84 -10.93 -12.35
C THR A 110 9.27 -9.80 -13.21
N MET A 111 9.40 -9.90 -14.54
CA MET A 111 8.84 -8.90 -15.46
C MET A 111 7.32 -8.80 -15.30
N GLY A 112 6.78 -7.58 -15.24
CA GLY A 112 5.38 -7.28 -14.99
C GLY A 112 4.96 -7.26 -13.52
N GLU A 113 5.84 -7.67 -12.61
CA GLU A 113 5.58 -7.62 -11.18
C GLU A 113 5.48 -6.18 -10.67
N LYS A 114 4.63 -5.95 -9.67
CA LYS A 114 4.49 -4.66 -8.99
C LYS A 114 5.22 -4.70 -7.66
N CYS A 115 6.24 -3.88 -7.49
CA CYS A 115 7.07 -3.85 -6.30
C CYS A 115 6.90 -2.53 -5.56
N LEU A 116 6.68 -2.60 -4.24
CA LEU A 116 6.79 -1.44 -3.36
C LEU A 116 8.26 -1.07 -3.20
N VAL A 117 8.64 0.15 -3.58
CA VAL A 117 10.02 0.63 -3.57
C VAL A 117 10.12 2.07 -3.09
N ALA A 118 11.29 2.42 -2.55
CA ALA A 118 11.69 3.80 -2.29
C ALA A 118 12.68 4.27 -3.36
N LEU A 119 12.58 5.52 -3.80
CA LEU A 119 13.55 6.12 -4.71
C LEU A 119 14.66 6.82 -3.90
N TYR A 120 15.92 6.52 -4.23
CA TYR A 120 17.08 7.10 -3.56
C TYR A 120 18.21 7.45 -4.54
N VAL A 121 19.19 8.21 -4.05
CA VAL A 121 20.42 8.53 -4.77
C VAL A 121 21.54 7.62 -4.28
N ASP A 122 22.11 6.83 -5.18
CA ASP A 122 23.19 5.91 -4.84
C ASP A 122 24.55 6.63 -4.63
N LYS A 123 25.57 5.85 -4.25
CA LYS A 123 26.94 6.37 -4.03
C LYS A 123 27.59 6.99 -5.27
N SER A 124 27.14 6.58 -6.47
CA SER A 124 27.57 7.14 -7.76
C SER A 124 26.75 8.35 -8.21
N LYS A 125 25.88 8.87 -7.33
CA LYS A 125 24.98 9.98 -7.61
C LYS A 125 24.00 9.68 -8.75
N ARG A 126 23.49 8.45 -8.83
CA ARG A 126 22.44 8.04 -9.77
C ARG A 126 21.16 7.67 -9.03
N LEU A 127 20.02 7.81 -9.69
CA LEU A 127 18.73 7.38 -9.14
C LEU A 127 18.66 5.85 -9.14
N ALA A 128 18.20 5.28 -8.05
CA ALA A 128 17.95 3.85 -7.89
C ALA A 128 16.73 3.61 -6.99
N ALA A 129 16.18 2.40 -7.08
CA ALA A 129 15.10 1.92 -6.23
C ALA A 129 15.63 0.94 -5.17
N THR A 130 14.96 0.91 -4.01
CA THR A 130 15.15 -0.12 -2.99
C THR A 130 13.83 -0.64 -2.45
N MET A 131 13.71 -1.95 -2.23
CA MET A 131 12.54 -2.54 -1.56
C MET A 131 12.61 -2.38 -0.03
N ARG A 132 13.72 -1.84 0.51
CA ARG A 132 13.90 -1.56 1.94
C ARG A 132 13.26 -0.23 2.31
N VAL A 133 11.94 -0.19 2.26
CA VAL A 133 11.16 1.05 2.35
C VAL A 133 11.07 1.62 3.76
N TYR A 134 11.34 0.84 4.81
CA TYR A 134 11.14 1.24 6.21
C TYR A 134 11.71 2.62 6.55
N SER A 135 12.96 2.92 6.15
CA SER A 135 13.61 4.21 6.46
C SER A 135 13.05 5.42 5.73
N TYR A 136 12.15 5.22 4.77
CA TYR A 136 11.53 6.25 3.95
C TYR A 136 10.09 6.57 4.38
N MET A 137 9.61 5.86 5.40
CA MET A 137 8.26 5.99 5.92
C MET A 137 8.21 6.99 7.09
N SER A 138 7.04 7.54 7.34
CA SER A 138 6.77 8.55 8.37
C SER A 138 5.79 8.04 9.43
N ASN A 139 5.97 8.50 10.66
CA ASN A 139 5.04 8.30 11.78
C ASN A 139 4.11 9.50 11.99
N GLU A 140 4.15 10.51 11.13
CA GLU A 140 3.32 11.71 11.18
C GLU A 140 2.08 11.54 10.31
N SER A 141 1.32 10.47 10.56
CA SER A 141 0.10 10.19 9.80
C SER A 141 -1.05 11.11 10.23
N PRO A 142 -1.93 11.55 9.29
CA PRO A 142 -3.12 12.32 9.62
C PRO A 142 -4.26 11.45 10.18
N TYR A 143 -4.04 10.13 10.28
CA TYR A 143 -5.07 9.16 10.62
C TYR A 143 -5.30 9.06 12.13
N HIS A 144 -6.55 8.81 12.47
CA HIS A 144 -7.03 8.64 13.82
C HIS A 144 -7.60 7.23 14.01
N LYS A 145 -7.85 6.90 15.26
CA LYS A 145 -8.54 5.66 15.60
C LYS A 145 -9.89 5.61 14.88
N ASP A 146 -10.22 4.42 14.37
CA ASP A 146 -11.42 4.08 13.60
C ASP A 146 -11.44 4.56 12.14
N ASP A 147 -10.43 5.29 11.66
CA ASP A 147 -10.28 5.60 10.24
C ASP A 147 -9.97 4.35 9.42
N TRP A 148 -10.41 4.33 8.16
CA TRP A 148 -10.05 3.31 7.18
C TRP A 148 -8.86 3.77 6.36
N VAL A 149 -7.90 2.87 6.20
CA VAL A 149 -6.67 3.10 5.45
C VAL A 149 -6.43 1.94 4.48
N SER A 150 -5.63 2.20 3.46
CA SER A 150 -5.12 1.17 2.56
C SER A 150 -3.60 1.22 2.47
N GLY A 151 -2.98 0.10 2.12
CA GLY A 151 -1.54 0.04 1.98
C GLY A 151 -1.02 -1.29 1.49
N THR A 152 0.29 -1.36 1.31
CA THR A 152 0.97 -2.57 0.83
C THR A 152 1.74 -3.24 1.96
N ILE A 153 1.60 -4.55 2.12
CA ILE A 153 2.42 -5.32 3.07
C ILE A 153 3.85 -5.38 2.55
N TYR A 154 4.82 -4.92 3.33
CA TYR A 154 6.23 -4.91 2.93
C TYR A 154 7.13 -5.86 3.72
N GLU A 155 6.65 -6.37 4.86
CA GLU A 155 7.37 -7.34 5.68
C GLU A 155 6.37 -8.11 6.54
N ILE A 156 6.52 -9.44 6.63
CA ILE A 156 5.76 -10.27 7.57
C ILE A 156 6.68 -10.86 8.61
N ASN A 157 6.48 -10.46 9.86
CA ASN A 157 7.23 -10.97 11.00
C ASN A 157 6.36 -11.95 11.80
N GLN A 158 6.84 -13.18 12.00
CA GLN A 158 6.11 -14.25 12.68
C GLN A 158 5.72 -13.94 14.13
N ASN A 159 6.38 -12.99 14.79
CA ASN A 159 6.10 -12.59 16.17
C ASN A 159 5.27 -11.32 16.26
N LEU A 160 5.55 -10.33 15.40
CA LEU A 160 4.92 -9.01 15.47
C LEU A 160 3.64 -8.93 14.64
N GLY A 161 3.64 -9.49 13.43
CA GLY A 161 2.55 -9.37 12.47
C GLY A 161 3.02 -8.87 11.11
N ALA A 162 2.11 -8.29 10.33
CA ALA A 162 2.36 -7.80 8.98
C ALA A 162 2.54 -6.29 9.00
N PHE A 163 3.69 -5.82 8.53
CA PHE A 163 3.97 -4.40 8.39
C PHE A 163 3.42 -3.88 7.07
N VAL A 164 2.71 -2.76 7.15
CA VAL A 164 1.96 -2.16 6.04
C VAL A 164 2.48 -0.77 5.78
N ALA A 165 2.75 -0.47 4.51
CA ALA A 165 3.03 0.88 4.05
C ALA A 165 1.71 1.58 3.70
N VAL A 166 1.12 2.24 4.70
CA VAL A 166 -0.16 2.94 4.56
C VAL A 166 0.04 4.16 3.65
N ASP A 167 -0.77 4.27 2.60
CA ASP A 167 -0.63 5.26 1.51
C ASP A 167 0.79 5.36 0.93
N ASN A 168 1.57 4.28 1.01
CA ASN A 168 3.00 4.27 0.67
C ASN A 168 3.79 5.37 1.40
N LYS A 169 3.38 5.74 2.63
CA LYS A 169 4.01 6.84 3.37
C LYS A 169 4.07 6.60 4.87
N TYR A 170 3.07 5.96 5.46
CA TYR A 170 2.94 5.85 6.91
C TYR A 170 3.14 4.42 7.43
N TYR A 171 3.77 4.32 8.61
CA TYR A 171 3.96 3.02 9.26
C TYR A 171 2.63 2.44 9.75
N GLY A 172 2.28 1.26 9.24
CA GLY A 172 1.18 0.43 9.72
C GLY A 172 1.66 -0.95 10.17
N LEU A 173 0.96 -1.53 11.13
CA LEU A 173 1.17 -2.90 11.59
C LEU A 173 -0.19 -3.57 11.77
N ILE A 174 -0.45 -4.66 11.07
CA ILE A 174 -1.52 -5.61 11.43
C ILE A 174 -0.88 -6.56 12.45
N PRO A 175 -1.20 -6.44 13.76
CA PRO A 175 -0.56 -7.29 14.77
C PRO A 175 -0.89 -8.76 14.52
N LYS A 176 -0.01 -9.69 14.92
CA LYS A 176 -0.22 -11.14 14.73
C LYS A 176 -1.62 -11.64 15.12
N ARG A 177 -2.18 -11.12 16.22
CA ARG A 177 -3.54 -11.47 16.70
C ARG A 177 -4.69 -11.01 15.79
N GLU A 178 -4.41 -10.06 14.90
CA GLU A 178 -5.31 -9.50 13.90
C GLU A 178 -5.10 -10.10 12.51
N ILE A 179 -4.12 -10.99 12.34
CA ILE A 179 -3.89 -11.71 11.07
C ILE A 179 -4.86 -12.89 11.00
N TYR A 180 -5.76 -12.84 10.02
CA TYR A 180 -6.67 -13.93 9.65
C TYR A 180 -6.52 -14.17 8.15
N GLY A 181 -6.39 -15.44 7.76
CA GLY A 181 -6.08 -15.81 6.38
C GLY A 181 -4.59 -15.78 6.08
N GLU A 182 -4.26 -15.96 4.80
CA GLU A 182 -2.89 -15.90 4.31
C GLU A 182 -2.60 -14.51 3.75
N TYR A 183 -1.55 -13.88 4.27
CA TYR A 183 -0.99 -12.65 3.72
C TYR A 183 0.41 -12.93 3.22
N HIS A 184 0.77 -12.23 2.15
CA HIS A 184 2.07 -12.28 1.52
C HIS A 184 2.66 -10.88 1.42
N GLU A 185 3.99 -10.79 1.36
CA GLU A 185 4.65 -9.53 1.03
C GLU A 185 4.23 -9.09 -0.38
N GLY A 186 3.92 -7.81 -0.54
CA GLY A 186 3.36 -7.24 -1.77
C GLY A 186 1.83 -7.19 -1.81
N ASP A 187 1.12 -7.86 -0.88
CA ASP A 187 -0.33 -7.80 -0.85
C ASP A 187 -0.82 -6.39 -0.52
N TRP A 188 -1.85 -5.95 -1.25
CA TRP A 188 -2.57 -4.73 -0.95
C TRP A 188 -3.72 -5.04 0.01
N VAL A 189 -3.84 -4.22 1.06
CA VAL A 189 -4.81 -4.43 2.14
C VAL A 189 -5.57 -3.15 2.47
N GLU A 190 -6.85 -3.31 2.79
CA GLU A 190 -7.67 -2.30 3.48
C GLU A 190 -7.81 -2.69 4.95
N ALA A 191 -7.63 -1.73 5.84
CA ALA A 191 -7.73 -1.98 7.27
C ALA A 191 -8.21 -0.75 8.01
N ARG A 192 -8.84 -0.98 9.16
CA ARG A 192 -9.22 0.08 10.10
C ARG A 192 -8.09 0.33 11.10
N VAL A 193 -7.81 1.59 11.39
CA VAL A 193 -6.90 2.00 12.47
C VAL A 193 -7.53 1.63 13.81
N THR A 194 -6.89 0.71 14.53
CA THR A 194 -7.33 0.30 15.87
C THR A 194 -6.76 1.18 16.97
N LYS A 195 -5.54 1.68 16.76
CA LYS A 195 -4.81 2.55 17.67
C LYS A 195 -3.75 3.35 16.91
N VAL A 196 -3.63 4.63 17.24
CA VAL A 196 -2.42 5.42 16.99
C VAL A 196 -1.53 5.26 18.21
N ARG A 197 -0.31 4.74 18.02
CA ARG A 197 0.65 4.47 19.11
C ARG A 197 1.32 5.76 19.56
N ASP A 198 1.97 5.71 20.72
CA ASP A 198 2.64 6.87 21.31
C ASP A 198 3.83 7.36 20.44
N ASP A 199 4.39 6.48 19.61
CA ASP A 199 5.41 6.80 18.60
C ASP A 199 4.84 7.27 17.26
N GLY A 200 3.52 7.47 17.15
CA GLY A 200 2.81 7.92 15.94
C GLY A 200 2.47 6.81 14.94
N LYS A 201 2.93 5.58 15.14
CA LYS A 201 2.66 4.46 14.21
C LYS A 201 1.25 3.90 14.38
N LEU A 202 0.73 3.25 13.33
CA LEU A 202 -0.63 2.75 13.30
C LEU A 202 -0.69 1.24 13.58
N ASP A 203 -1.51 0.83 14.56
CA ASP A 203 -1.96 -0.56 14.68
C ASP A 203 -3.26 -0.72 13.89
N LEU A 204 -3.30 -1.70 13.00
CA LEU A 204 -4.34 -1.92 12.01
C LEU A 204 -5.11 -3.21 12.29
N SER A 205 -6.36 -3.27 11.84
CA SER A 205 -7.12 -4.51 11.76
C SER A 205 -7.88 -4.54 10.43
N PRO A 206 -7.66 -5.57 9.59
CA PRO A 206 -8.43 -5.78 8.37
C PRO A 206 -9.88 -6.21 8.65
N ARG A 207 -10.25 -6.37 9.94
CA ARG A 207 -11.59 -6.81 10.35
C ARG A 207 -12.57 -5.66 10.41
N ASP A 208 -13.73 -5.88 9.81
CA ASP A 208 -14.92 -5.11 10.13
C ASP A 208 -15.46 -5.56 11.50
N LYS A 209 -15.62 -4.63 12.45
CA LYS A 209 -15.82 -4.91 13.89
C LYS A 209 -17.01 -5.84 14.20
N ALA A 210 -18.00 -5.91 13.30
CA ALA A 210 -19.21 -6.71 13.47
C ALA A 210 -19.19 -8.05 12.72
N TYR A 211 -18.54 -8.12 11.55
CA TYR A 211 -18.72 -9.24 10.61
C TYR A 211 -17.99 -10.52 11.05
N VAL A 212 -16.79 -10.40 11.64
CA VAL A 212 -16.00 -11.57 12.05
C VAL A 212 -16.61 -12.31 13.23
N GLN A 213 -17.10 -11.60 14.25
CA GLN A 213 -17.80 -12.27 15.35
C GLN A 213 -19.10 -12.93 14.89
N ILE A 214 -19.80 -12.30 13.96
CA ILE A 214 -21.04 -12.84 13.42
C ILE A 214 -20.76 -14.11 12.59
N ASN A 215 -19.70 -14.14 11.79
CA ASN A 215 -19.30 -15.32 11.03
C ASN A 215 -18.80 -16.46 11.92
N ASP A 216 -17.93 -16.20 12.90
CA ASP A 216 -17.45 -17.25 13.82
C ASP A 216 -18.60 -17.86 14.65
N ASP A 217 -19.51 -17.01 15.14
CA ASP A 217 -20.70 -17.47 15.87
C ASP A 217 -21.65 -18.22 14.91
N ALA A 218 -21.82 -17.76 13.66
CA ALA A 218 -22.64 -18.41 12.63
C ALA A 218 -22.07 -19.76 12.18
N GLU A 219 -20.76 -19.89 12.04
CA GLU A 219 -20.09 -21.17 11.74
C GLU A 219 -20.30 -22.19 12.86
N LYS A 220 -20.18 -21.77 14.12
CA LYS A 220 -20.50 -22.65 15.27
C LYS A 220 -21.95 -23.11 15.24
N VAL A 221 -22.88 -22.22 14.92
CA VAL A 221 -24.30 -22.57 14.78
C VAL A 221 -24.52 -23.54 13.63
N MET A 222 -23.91 -23.31 12.46
CA MET A 222 -24.01 -24.21 11.30
C MET A 222 -23.40 -25.58 11.57
N LYS A 223 -22.26 -25.64 12.27
CA LYS A 223 -21.62 -26.92 12.63
C LYS A 223 -22.52 -27.77 13.53
N VAL A 224 -23.08 -27.17 14.58
CA VAL A 224 -24.01 -27.88 15.46
C VAL A 224 -25.30 -28.22 14.70
N LEU A 225 -25.77 -27.35 13.79
CA LEU A 225 -26.92 -27.67 12.93
C LEU A 225 -26.64 -28.91 12.05
N ASP A 226 -25.42 -29.03 11.52
CA ASP A 226 -24.98 -30.18 10.72
C ASP A 226 -24.83 -31.46 11.56
N ASP A 227 -24.36 -31.36 12.80
CA ASP A 227 -24.31 -32.48 13.76
C ASP A 227 -25.71 -33.01 14.12
N PHE A 228 -26.77 -32.22 13.90
CA PHE A 228 -28.17 -32.56 14.11
C PHE A 228 -28.93 -32.75 12.78
N ASP A 229 -28.26 -33.27 11.75
CA ASP A 229 -28.84 -33.57 10.43
C ASP A 229 -29.57 -32.37 9.77
N GLY A 230 -29.10 -31.16 10.04
CA GLY A 230 -29.66 -29.92 9.50
C GLY A 230 -30.88 -29.39 10.26
N VAL A 231 -31.25 -29.95 11.41
CA VAL A 231 -32.44 -29.55 12.18
C VAL A 231 -32.15 -29.46 13.68
N LEU A 232 -32.20 -28.25 14.24
CA LEU A 232 -32.17 -28.07 15.69
C LEU A 232 -33.59 -28.15 16.26
N PRO A 233 -33.86 -29.02 17.26
CA PRO A 233 -35.19 -29.22 17.84
C PRO A 233 -35.58 -28.13 18.85
N PHE A 234 -35.18 -26.88 18.57
CA PHE A 234 -35.50 -25.71 19.37
C PHE A 234 -35.44 -24.44 18.53
N ASN A 235 -36.25 -23.46 18.92
CA ASN A 235 -36.30 -22.12 18.32
C ASN A 235 -35.43 -21.11 19.12
N ASP A 236 -35.54 -19.83 18.78
CA ASP A 236 -34.81 -18.72 19.42
C ASP A 236 -35.15 -18.47 20.92
N LYS A 237 -36.13 -19.23 21.46
CA LYS A 237 -36.53 -19.21 22.88
C LYS A 237 -35.73 -20.16 23.76
N VAL A 238 -34.75 -20.88 23.20
CA VAL A 238 -33.92 -21.82 23.96
C VAL A 238 -33.23 -21.13 25.16
N SER A 239 -33.04 -21.89 26.24
CA SER A 239 -32.50 -21.36 27.48
C SER A 239 -31.02 -20.99 27.32
N PRO A 240 -30.53 -19.94 28.02
CA PRO A 240 -29.10 -19.57 27.97
C PRO A 240 -28.17 -20.74 28.28
N ASP A 241 -28.58 -21.64 29.17
CA ASP A 241 -27.79 -22.81 29.58
C ASP A 241 -27.63 -23.83 28.44
N VAL A 242 -28.70 -24.05 27.66
CA VAL A 242 -28.65 -24.92 26.46
C VAL A 242 -27.78 -24.27 25.37
N ILE A 243 -27.93 -22.97 25.13
CA ILE A 243 -27.09 -22.24 24.15
C ILE A 243 -25.60 -22.36 24.52
N LYS A 244 -25.30 -22.15 25.80
CA LYS A 244 -23.93 -22.21 26.31
C LYS A 244 -23.36 -23.63 26.24
N LYS A 245 -24.18 -24.64 26.53
CA LYS A 245 -23.76 -26.06 26.51
C LYS A 245 -23.50 -26.57 25.10
N GLU A 246 -24.40 -26.28 24.16
CA GLU A 246 -24.36 -26.86 22.81
C GLU A 246 -23.48 -26.03 21.85
N PHE A 247 -23.48 -24.69 21.97
CA PHE A 247 -22.79 -23.80 21.03
C PHE A 247 -21.58 -23.08 21.62
N SER A 248 -21.38 -23.17 22.95
CA SER A 248 -20.37 -22.35 23.66
C SER A 248 -20.56 -20.84 23.43
N LEU A 249 -21.79 -20.40 23.20
CA LEU A 249 -22.16 -19.01 22.92
C LEU A 249 -22.97 -18.39 24.07
N SER A 250 -22.93 -17.07 24.17
CA SER A 250 -23.93 -16.33 24.93
C SER A 250 -25.26 -16.25 24.16
N LYS A 251 -26.37 -16.00 24.85
CA LYS A 251 -27.68 -15.83 24.21
C LYS A 251 -27.70 -14.69 23.18
N ASN A 252 -26.96 -13.61 23.43
CA ASN A 252 -26.87 -12.47 22.50
C ASN A 252 -26.00 -12.83 21.27
N ALA A 253 -24.90 -13.55 21.46
CA ALA A 253 -24.07 -14.05 20.37
C ALA A 253 -24.85 -14.98 19.45
N PHE A 254 -25.57 -15.95 20.04
CA PHE A 254 -26.44 -16.89 19.31
C PHE A 254 -27.53 -16.17 18.51
N LYS A 255 -28.24 -15.21 19.10
CA LYS A 255 -29.28 -14.44 18.37
C LYS A 255 -28.73 -13.66 17.18
N ARG A 256 -27.53 -13.07 17.31
CA ARG A 256 -26.87 -12.37 16.18
C ARG A 256 -26.51 -13.34 15.06
N ALA A 257 -25.91 -14.49 15.41
CA ALA A 257 -25.53 -15.53 14.45
C ALA A 257 -26.73 -16.08 13.68
N VAL A 258 -27.79 -16.49 14.40
CA VAL A 258 -29.04 -16.97 13.79
C VAL A 258 -29.69 -15.88 12.92
N GLY A 259 -29.72 -14.63 13.38
CA GLY A 259 -30.24 -13.52 12.59
C GLY A 259 -29.44 -13.23 11.32
N HIS A 260 -28.13 -13.46 11.34
CA HIS A 260 -27.27 -13.36 10.16
C HIS A 260 -27.52 -14.50 9.16
N LEU A 261 -27.53 -15.75 9.62
CA LEU A 261 -27.80 -16.92 8.80
C LEU A 261 -29.18 -16.86 8.13
N LEU A 262 -30.19 -16.31 8.83
CA LEU A 262 -31.52 -16.07 8.28
C LEU A 262 -31.49 -15.03 7.14
N LYS A 263 -30.73 -13.95 7.29
CA LYS A 263 -30.56 -12.92 6.25
C LYS A 263 -29.81 -13.44 5.03
N GLU A 264 -28.84 -14.33 5.23
CA GLU A 264 -28.11 -15.00 4.15
C GLU A 264 -28.92 -16.12 3.48
N GLY A 265 -30.12 -16.44 3.98
CA GLY A 265 -30.97 -17.48 3.41
C GLY A 265 -30.43 -18.91 3.62
N LYS A 266 -29.53 -19.12 4.59
CA LYS A 266 -28.93 -20.43 4.91
C LYS A 266 -29.78 -21.28 5.85
N ILE A 267 -30.68 -20.65 6.60
CA ILE A 267 -31.57 -21.30 7.56
C ILE A 267 -32.99 -20.73 7.50
N ARG A 268 -33.95 -21.50 7.98
CA ARG A 268 -35.33 -21.09 8.27
C ARG A 268 -35.64 -21.34 9.74
N ILE A 269 -36.42 -20.46 10.35
CA ILE A 269 -36.94 -20.62 11.71
C ILE A 269 -38.42 -20.97 11.61
N THR A 270 -38.82 -22.09 12.21
CA THR A 270 -40.21 -22.49 12.40
C THR A 270 -40.62 -22.31 13.85
N ASP A 271 -41.89 -22.56 14.19
CA ASP A 271 -42.37 -22.41 15.57
C ASP A 271 -41.60 -23.28 16.57
N ASN A 272 -41.00 -24.38 16.12
CA ASN A 272 -40.35 -25.38 16.98
C ASN A 272 -38.90 -25.69 16.62
N ALA A 273 -38.39 -25.23 15.47
CA ALA A 273 -37.07 -25.64 14.99
C ALA A 273 -36.32 -24.52 14.24
N ILE A 274 -34.99 -24.70 14.14
CA ILE A 274 -34.14 -24.01 13.19
C ILE A 274 -33.67 -25.06 12.19
N GLU A 275 -33.96 -24.85 10.91
CA GLU A 275 -33.72 -25.80 9.82
C GLU A 275 -32.74 -25.19 8.82
N ARG A 276 -31.81 -25.99 8.31
CA ARG A 276 -30.95 -25.61 7.18
C ARG A 276 -31.79 -25.56 5.90
N LEU A 277 -31.50 -24.57 5.06
CA LEU A 277 -32.06 -24.44 3.70
C LEU A 277 -31.13 -25.04 2.65
#